data_AF-A0A318TUC0-F1
#
_entry.id   AF-A0A318TUC0-F1
#
_cell.length_a   1.000
_cell.length_b   1.000
_cell.length_c   1.000
_cell.angle_alpha   90.00
_cell.angle_beta   90.00
_cell.angle_gamma   90.00
#
_symmetry.space_group_name_H-M   'P 1'
#
loop_
_entity.id
_entity.type
_entity.pdbx_description
1 polymer ?
#
loop_
_entity_poly.entity_id
_entity_poly.type
_entity_poly.pdbx_seq_one_letter_code
_entity_poly.pdbx_strand_id
1 'polypeptide(L)'
;MQEAVMRRVGLALISCSAALLVAAEASAQSSAPYCLHVYGPITYDDCSYISMEQCRPSATGRAAACMVNPFYTPPQQPRARRHQQR
;
A
#
# COMPACT_ATOMS: atom_id res chain seq x y z
N MET A 1 -49.32 -0.97 22.03
CA MET A 1 -49.10 0.09 21.02
C MET A 1 -47.89 0.94 21.40
N GLN A 2 -46.66 0.38 21.44
CA GLN A 2 -45.42 1.11 21.76
C GLN A 2 -44.22 0.74 20.85
N GLU A 3 -44.44 -0.04 19.79
CA GLU A 3 -43.33 -0.63 19.02
C GLU A 3 -42.92 0.18 17.78
N ALA A 4 -43.58 1.32 17.51
CA ALA A 4 -43.35 2.13 16.31
C ALA A 4 -42.26 3.21 16.46
N VAL A 5 -41.65 3.37 17.64
CA VAL A 5 -40.64 4.42 17.91
C VAL A 5 -39.21 3.93 17.72
N MET A 6 -38.98 2.64 17.45
CA MET A 6 -37.66 2.11 17.05
C MET A 6 -37.47 2.09 15.53
N ARG A 7 -38.16 2.97 14.82
CA ARG A 7 -37.75 3.48 13.51
C ARG A 7 -37.10 4.83 13.79
N ARG A 8 -35.78 5.00 13.56
CA ARG A 8 -35.06 6.25 13.19
C ARG A 8 -33.72 6.52 13.89
N VAL A 9 -33.26 5.71 14.84
CA VAL A 9 -31.94 5.90 15.47
C VAL A 9 -31.31 4.52 15.68
N GLY A 10 -30.11 4.15 15.22
CA GLY A 10 -29.07 4.93 14.58
C GLY A 10 -28.46 4.16 13.42
N LEU A 11 -28.24 4.93 12.36
CA LEU A 11 -27.19 4.83 11.36
C LEU A 11 -26.39 3.52 11.29
N ALA A 12 -26.65 2.80 10.20
CA ALA A 12 -25.66 2.22 9.30
C ALA A 12 -24.21 2.68 9.56
N LEU A 13 -23.43 1.83 10.23
CA LEU A 13 -21.97 1.84 10.16
C LEU A 13 -21.49 0.39 10.03
N ILE A 14 -21.83 -0.24 8.90
CA ILE A 14 -21.10 -1.42 8.44
C ILE A 14 -19.97 -0.89 7.56
N SER A 15 -18.89 -0.44 8.17
CA SER A 15 -17.64 -0.24 7.45
C SER A 15 -17.02 -1.61 7.21
N CYS A 16 -17.32 -2.22 6.07
CA CYS A 16 -16.57 -3.36 5.55
C CYS A 16 -15.13 -2.93 5.28
N SER A 17 -14.26 -2.99 6.28
CA SER A 17 -12.83 -2.95 6.07
C SER A 17 -12.41 -4.30 5.50
N ALA A 18 -12.53 -4.45 4.18
CA ALA A 18 -11.90 -5.55 3.46
C ALA A 18 -10.38 -5.36 3.54
N ALA A 19 -9.78 -5.98 4.57
CA ALA A 19 -8.33 -6.09 4.65
C ALA A 19 -7.88 -7.03 3.54
N LEU A 20 -7.42 -6.47 2.42
CA LEU A 20 -6.67 -7.21 1.41
C LEU A 20 -5.33 -7.60 2.03
N LEU A 21 -5.28 -8.79 2.61
CA LEU A 21 -4.02 -9.43 3.00
C LEU A 21 -3.30 -9.85 1.72
N VAL A 22 -2.60 -8.90 1.10
CA VAL A 22 -1.56 -9.24 0.12
C VAL A 22 -0.42 -9.83 0.93
N ALA A 23 -0.19 -11.13 0.77
CA ALA A 23 1.02 -11.78 1.26
C ALA A 23 2.20 -11.14 0.53
N ALA A 24 2.89 -10.21 1.18
CA ALA A 24 4.13 -9.67 0.67
C ALA A 24 5.17 -10.78 0.72
N GLU A 25 5.48 -11.35 -0.44
CA GLU A 25 6.58 -12.29 -0.61
C GLU A 25 7.85 -11.53 -0.18
N ALA A 26 8.43 -11.90 0.96
CA ALA A 26 9.70 -11.34 1.43
C ALA A 26 10.86 -11.87 0.56
N SER A 27 10.82 -11.53 -0.72
CA SER A 27 11.99 -11.60 -1.58
C SER A 27 12.79 -10.33 -1.27
N ALA A 28 14.05 -10.52 -0.85
CA ALA A 28 15.04 -9.45 -0.68
C ALA A 28 15.44 -8.86 -2.06
N GLN A 29 14.45 -8.50 -2.86
CA GLN A 29 14.57 -7.94 -4.19
C GLN A 29 14.19 -6.47 -4.06
N SER A 30 15.12 -5.60 -4.36
CA SER A 30 15.04 -4.14 -4.45
C SER A 30 13.95 -3.64 -5.44
N SER A 31 12.68 -3.94 -5.17
CA SER A 31 11.68 -4.11 -6.23
C SER A 31 10.49 -3.15 -6.18
N ALA A 32 10.31 -2.36 -5.12
CA ALA A 32 9.27 -1.34 -5.10
C ALA A 32 9.85 0.08 -5.24
N PRO A 33 9.20 0.97 -6.01
CA PRO A 33 9.67 2.34 -6.24
C PRO A 33 9.61 3.26 -5.02
N TYR A 34 8.91 2.89 -3.95
CA TYR A 34 8.76 3.71 -2.74
C TYR A 34 9.10 2.92 -1.48
N CYS A 35 9.74 3.62 -0.53
CA CYS A 35 10.12 3.10 0.79
C CYS A 35 9.49 3.92 1.91
N LEU A 36 9.19 3.26 3.02
CA LEU A 36 8.87 3.87 4.29
C LEU A 36 10.12 3.84 5.19
N HIS A 37 10.68 5.01 5.43
CA HIS A 37 11.82 5.20 6.33
C HIS A 37 11.31 5.43 7.76
N VAL A 38 11.71 4.58 8.70
CA VAL A 38 11.32 4.68 10.10
C VAL A 38 12.44 5.28 10.92
N TYR A 39 12.14 6.37 11.62
CA TYR A 39 13.07 7.04 12.52
C TYR A 39 12.95 6.48 13.94
N GLY A 40 14.08 6.33 14.62
CA GLY A 40 14.10 5.95 16.02
C GLY A 40 15.40 5.28 16.45
N PRO A 41 15.44 4.67 17.65
CA PRO A 41 16.58 3.89 18.13
C PRO A 41 16.97 2.75 17.18
N ILE A 42 15.97 2.19 16.49
CA ILE A 42 16.15 1.26 15.39
C ILE A 42 15.59 1.93 14.14
N THR A 43 16.48 2.23 13.19
CA THR A 43 16.15 2.87 11.91
C THR A 43 16.21 1.83 10.81
N TYR A 44 15.19 1.79 9.96
CA TYR A 44 15.12 0.87 8.84
C TYR A 44 14.21 1.41 7.73
N ASP A 45 14.41 0.85 6.53
CA ASP A 45 13.62 1.15 5.34
C ASP A 45 12.76 -0.06 4.97
N ASP A 46 11.47 0.16 4.77
CA ASP A 46 10.53 -0.81 4.21
C ASP A 46 10.16 -0.40 2.78
N CYS A 47 10.81 -1.02 1.80
CA CYS A 47 10.67 -0.72 0.37
C CYS A 47 9.68 -1.65 -0.34
N SER A 48 8.47 -1.77 0.21
CA SER A 48 7.42 -2.66 -0.30
C SER A 48 6.27 -1.91 -1.01
N TYR A 49 6.38 -0.60 -1.21
CA TYR A 49 5.29 0.25 -1.70
C TYR A 49 5.43 0.58 -3.19
N ILE A 50 4.35 0.37 -3.94
CA ILE A 50 4.32 0.65 -5.39
C ILE A 50 3.88 2.08 -5.73
N SER A 51 3.33 2.81 -4.75
CA SER A 51 2.94 4.21 -4.89
C SER A 51 3.07 4.98 -3.58
N MET A 52 3.23 6.30 -3.69
CA MET A 52 3.32 7.19 -2.54
C MET A 52 2.01 7.22 -1.73
N GLU A 53 0.86 7.14 -2.41
CA GLU A 53 -0.46 7.07 -1.78
C GLU A 53 -0.66 5.77 -0.98
N GLN A 54 -0.02 4.67 -1.40
CA GLN A 54 0.00 3.44 -0.61
C GLN A 54 0.90 3.56 0.63
N CYS A 55 2.01 4.31 0.54
CA CYS A 55 2.95 4.48 1.64
C CYS A 55 2.47 5.45 2.74
N ARG A 56 1.85 6.58 2.36
CA ARG A 56 1.40 7.65 3.29
C ARG A 56 0.60 7.17 4.51
N PRO A 57 -0.39 6.26 4.40
CA PRO A 57 -1.11 5.80 5.58
C PRO A 57 -0.20 5.09 6.58
N SER A 58 0.81 4.33 6.12
CA SER A 58 1.78 3.65 6.99
C SER A 58 2.71 4.60 7.74
N ALA A 59 2.96 5.80 7.21
CA ALA A 59 3.75 6.84 7.86
C ALA A 59 2.96 7.62 8.92
N THR A 60 1.64 7.65 8.82
CA THR A 60 0.79 8.51 9.64
C THR A 60 0.80 8.06 11.11
N GLY A 61 0.93 9.01 12.03
CA GLY A 61 0.85 8.75 13.47
C GLY A 61 2.09 8.09 14.08
N ARG A 62 3.20 8.00 13.35
CA ARG A 62 4.48 7.47 13.85
C ARG A 62 5.66 8.26 13.28
N ALA A 63 6.84 8.07 13.88
CA ALA A 63 8.07 8.67 13.39
C ALA A 63 8.56 7.94 12.13
N ALA A 64 7.89 8.17 10.99
CA ALA A 64 8.28 7.59 9.71
C ALA A 64 7.93 8.54 8.55
N ALA A 65 8.66 8.42 7.44
CA ALA A 65 8.43 9.19 6.22
C ALA A 65 8.50 8.31 4.97
N CYS A 66 7.74 8.68 3.94
CA CYS A 66 7.77 8.02 2.65
C CYS A 66 8.79 8.68 1.73
N MET A 67 9.60 7.88 1.05
CA MET A 67 10.64 8.33 0.13
C MET A 67 10.68 7.48 -1.13
N VAL A 68 11.26 8.03 -2.20
CA VAL A 68 11.54 7.28 -3.42
C VAL A 68 12.69 6.32 -3.15
N ASN A 69 12.56 5.08 -3.62
CA ASN A 69 13.61 4.08 -3.51
C ASN A 69 14.75 4.36 -4.51
N PRO A 70 15.96 4.74 -4.06
CA PRO A 70 17.08 5.02 -4.97
C PRO A 70 17.64 3.76 -5.64
N PHE A 71 17.34 2.56 -5.12
CA PHE A 71 17.79 1.27 -5.64
C PHE A 71 16.77 0.58 -6.54
N TYR A 72 15.61 1.21 -6.79
CA TYR A 72 14.57 0.62 -7.62
C TYR A 72 15.00 0.55 -9.09
N THR A 73 14.98 -0.66 -9.64
CA THR A 73 15.15 -0.89 -11.07
C THR A 73 13.79 -1.28 -11.65
N PRO A 74 13.20 -0.47 -12.55
CA PRO A 74 11.92 -0.81 -13.14
C PRO A 74 12.05 -2.09 -13.97
N PRO A 75 11.04 -2.99 -13.93
CA PRO A 75 11.05 -4.20 -14.74
C PRO A 75 11.16 -3.82 -16.21
N GLN A 76 12.03 -4.52 -16.95
CA GLN A 76 12.13 -4.35 -18.39
C GLN A 76 10.77 -4.70 -19.02
N GLN A 77 10.10 -3.72 -19.61
CA GLN A 77 8.89 -3.99 -20.38
C GLN A 77 9.25 -4.99 -21.49
N PRO A 78 8.50 -6.10 -21.65
CA PRO A 78 8.70 -6.99 -22.77
C PRO A 78 8.58 -6.17 -24.04
N ARG A 79 9.69 -5.99 -24.76
CA ARG A 79 9.63 -5.39 -26.09
C ARG A 79 8.72 -6.29 -26.89
N ALA A 80 7.52 -5.81 -27.20
CA ALA A 80 6.62 -6.51 -28.11
C ALA A 80 7.46 -6.82 -29.33
N ARG A 81 7.74 -8.11 -29.56
CA ARG A 81 8.44 -8.55 -30.76
C ARG A 81 7.57 -8.06 -31.88
N ARG A 82 7.98 -6.95 -32.53
CA ARG A 82 7.33 -6.48 -33.74
C ARG A 82 7.32 -7.69 -34.63
N HIS A 83 6.11 -8.20 -34.82
CA HIS A 83 5.74 -9.20 -35.77
C HIS A 83 6.59 -8.91 -37.01
N GLN A 84 7.63 -9.72 -37.22
CA GLN A 84 8.41 -9.72 -38.45
C GLN A 84 7.43 -10.25 -39.49
N GLN A 85 6.56 -9.36 -39.95
CA GLN A 85 5.83 -9.49 -41.19
C GLN A 85 6.90 -9.38 -42.27
N ARG A 86 7.39 -10.54 -42.68
CA ARG A 86 7.84 -10.78 -44.04
C ARG A 86 7.27 -12.12 -44.47
#